data_AF-X0WVJ2-F1
#
_entry.id   AF-X0WVJ2-F1
#
_cell.length_a   1.000
_cell.length_b   1.000
_cell.length_c   1.000
_cell.angle_alpha   90.00
_cell.angle_beta   90.00
_cell.angle_gamma   90.00
#
_symmetry.space_group_name_H-M   'P 1'
#
loop_
_entity.id
_entity.type
_entity.pdbx_description
1 polymer ?
#
loop_
_entity_poly.entity_id
_entity_poly.type
_entity_poly.pdbx_seq_one_letter_code
_entity_poly.pdbx_strand_id
1 'polypeptide(L)' 'MRQNRRVNPQLVKVTARNNYRDRQIDKWWKWSWEQRGKIKYKELVKYQDQYKLKVYG' A
#
# COMPACT_ATOMS: atom_id res chain seq x y z
N MET A 1 -18.89 -25.60 11.92
CA MET A 1 -18.34 -24.49 11.10
C MET A 1 -19.44 -23.44 10.90
N ARG A 2 -19.21 -22.17 11.27
CA ARG A 2 -20.28 -21.15 11.30
C ARG A 2 -20.54 -20.57 9.91
N GLN A 3 -21.69 -20.91 9.32
CA GLN A 3 -22.10 -20.56 7.94
C GLN A 3 -22.63 -19.12 7.78
N ASN A 4 -22.48 -18.24 8.78
CA ASN A 4 -23.23 -16.98 8.83
C ASN A 4 -22.38 -15.70 8.89
N ARG A 5 -21.13 -15.73 8.42
CA ARG A 5 -20.36 -14.51 8.17
C ARG A 5 -20.40 -14.21 6.68
N ARG A 6 -21.51 -13.64 6.19
CA ARG A 6 -21.53 -13.05 4.85
C ARG A 6 -20.46 -11.95 4.85
N VAL A 7 -19.31 -12.26 4.26
CA VAL A 7 -18.21 -11.33 4.12
C VAL A 7 -18.74 -10.18 3.25
N ASN A 8 -18.79 -8.97 3.78
CA ASN A 8 -19.22 -7.80 3.01
C ASN A 8 -18.24 -7.65 1.82
N PRO A 9 -18.67 -7.92 0.56
CA PRO A 9 -17.77 -7.93 -0.57
C PRO A 9 -17.12 -6.57 -0.83
N GLN A 10 -17.78 -5.48 -0.43
CA GLN A 10 -17.27 -4.13 -0.56
C GLN A 10 -16.06 -3.90 0.36
N LEU A 11 -16.13 -4.36 1.61
CA LEU A 11 -15.02 -4.26 2.56
C LEU A 11 -13.82 -5.07 2.08
N VAL A 12 -14.02 -6.28 1.54
CA VAL A 12 -12.93 -7.08 0.96
C VAL A 12 -12.25 -6.36 -0.19
N LYS A 13 -13.01 -5.74 -1.09
CA LYS A 13 -12.44 -4.97 -2.21
C LYS A 13 -11.65 -3.77 -1.72
N VAL A 14 -12.10 -3.08 -0.67
CA VAL A 14 -11.36 -1.96 -0.06
C VAL A 14 -10.05 -2.46 0.55
N THR A 15 -10.10 -3.53 1.36
CA THR A 15 -8.90 -4.16 1.93
C THR A 15 -7.93 -4.62 0.84
N ALA A 16 -8.42 -5.21 -0.25
CA ALA A 16 -7.57 -5.64 -1.37
C ALA A 16 -6.85 -4.46 -2.05
N ARG A 17 -7.54 -3.32 -2.24
CA ARG A 17 -6.92 -2.11 -2.80
C ARG A 17 -5.86 -1.53 -1.86
N ASN A 18 -6.13 -1.49 -0.56
CA ASN A 18 -5.16 -1.05 0.44
C ASN A 18 -3.92 -1.98 0.45
N ASN A 19 -4.12 -3.29 0.43
CA ASN A 19 -3.01 -4.25 0.37
C ASN A 19 -2.20 -4.11 -0.93
N TYR A 20 -2.86 -3.87 -2.08
CA TYR A 20 -2.16 -3.65 -3.34
C TYR A 20 -1.29 -2.40 -3.28
N ARG A 21 -1.85 -1.31 -2.73
CA ARG A 21 -1.15 -0.06 -2.49
C ARG A 21 0.12 -0.27 -1.65
N ASP A 22 0.00 -0.97 -0.54
CA ASP A 22 1.11 -1.20 0.38
C ASP A 22 2.21 -2.05 -0.29
N ARG A 23 1.84 -3.03 -1.13
CA ARG A 23 2.79 -3.82 -1.94
C ARG A 23 3.55 -2.97 -2.95
N GLN A 24 2.93 -1.96 -3.54
CA GLN A 24 3.62 -1.10 -4.50
C GLN A 24 4.75 -0.31 -3.83
N ILE A 25 4.51 0.17 -2.61
CA ILE A 25 5.55 0.84 -1.83
C ILE A 25 6.58 -0.15 -1.33
N ASP A 26 6.16 -1.35 -0.88
CA ASP A 26 7.07 -2.43 -0.47
C ASP A 26 8.08 -2.78 -1.58
N LYS A 27 7.57 -2.96 -2.80
CA LYS A 27 8.39 -3.23 -3.98
C LYS A 27 9.33 -2.07 -4.29
N TRP A 28 8.84 -0.83 -4.20
CA TRP A 28 9.63 0.35 -4.54
C TRP A 28 10.78 0.60 -3.56
N TRP A 29 10.56 0.49 -2.24
CA TRP A 29 11.62 0.76 -1.26
C TRP A 29 12.73 -0.28 -1.34
N LYS A 30 12.39 -1.57 -1.53
CA LYS A 30 13.37 -2.66 -1.73
C LYS A 30 14.23 -2.40 -2.95
N TRP A 31 13.60 -2.09 -4.09
CA TRP A 31 14.31 -1.71 -5.31
C TRP A 31 15.21 -0.48 -5.11
N SER A 32 14.73 0.56 -4.41
CA SER A 32 15.53 1.75 -4.15
C SER A 32 16.75 1.44 -3.27
N TRP A 33 16.61 0.51 -2.33
CA TRP A 33 17.72 0.07 -1.49
C TRP A 33 18.75 -0.75 -2.27
N GLU A 34 18.30 -1.70 -3.07
CA GLU A 34 19.17 -2.54 -3.90
C GLU A 34 19.93 -1.74 -4.96
N GLN A 35 19.27 -0.79 -5.63
CA GLN A 35 19.87 -0.05 -6.73
C GLN A 35 20.66 1.19 -6.28
N ARG A 36 20.21 1.86 -5.22
CA ARG A 36 20.76 3.17 -4.81
C ARG A 36 21.42 3.16 -3.45
N GLY A 37 21.20 2.13 -2.62
CA GLY A 37 21.65 2.08 -1.23
C GLY A 37 21.03 3.13 -0.32
N LYS A 38 20.00 3.85 -0.80
CA LYS A 38 19.33 4.94 -0.06
C LYS A 38 17.92 5.17 -0.56
N ILE A 39 17.08 5.72 0.32
CA ILE A 39 15.72 6.17 -0.01
C ILE A 39 15.72 7.70 -0.07
N LYS A 40 15.35 8.27 -1.22
CA LYS A 40 15.16 9.72 -1.33
C LYS A 40 13.78 10.09 -0.78
N TYR A 41 13.74 10.91 0.27
CA TYR A 41 12.49 11.35 0.89
C TYR A 41 11.51 12.00 -0.10
N LYS A 42 11.99 12.88 -0.99
CA LYS A 42 11.16 13.53 -2.02
C LYS A 42 10.46 12.52 -2.95
N GLU A 43 11.10 11.41 -3.27
CA GLU A 43 10.50 10.35 -4.10
C GLU A 43 9.51 9.52 -3.29
N LEU A 44 9.86 9.16 -2.05
CA LEU A 44 8.96 8.47 -1.14
C LEU A 44 7.64 9.22 -0.97
N VAL A 45 7.70 10.55 -0.76
CA VAL A 45 6.49 11.39 -0.65
C VAL A 45 5.66 11.37 -1.94
N LYS A 46 6.29 11.43 -3.12
CA LYS A 46 5.59 11.29 -4.41
C LYS A 46 4.90 9.94 -4.56
N TYR A 47 5.57 8.85 -4.16
CA TYR A 47 4.98 7.51 -4.19
C TYR A 47 3.80 7.40 -3.20
N GLN A 48 3.92 7.96 -2.00
CA GLN A 48 2.81 8.02 -1.04
C GLN A 48 1.62 8.83 -1.56
N ASP A 49 1.86 9.94 -2.26
CA ASP A 49 0.83 10.77 -2.88
C ASP A 49 0.12 10.05 -4.04
N GLN A 50 0.89 9.43 -4.94
CA GLN A 50 0.34 8.64 -6.06
C GLN A 50 -0.62 7.55 -5.57
N TYR A 51 -0.28 6.95 -4.44
CA TYR A 51 -1.03 5.87 -3.83
C TYR A 51 -2.06 6.34 -2.79
N LYS A 52 -2.19 7.66 -2.57
CA LYS A 52 -3.12 8.25 -1.57
C LYS A 52 -2.95 7.61 -0.19
N LEU A 53 -1.70 7.44 0.23
CA LEU A 53 -1.37 6.86 1.54
C LEU A 53 -1.37 7.90 2.65
N LYS A 54 -1.23 9.18 2.31
CA LYS A 54 -1.37 10.27 3.28
C LYS A 54 -2.81 10.29 3.80
N VAL A 55 -2.96 9.92 5.06
CA VAL A 55 -4.15 10.21 5.86
C VAL A 55 -3.84 11.54 6.55
N TYR A 56 -4.42 12.62 6.04
CA TYR A 56 -4.49 13.86 6.80
C TYR A 56 -5.58 13.61 7.85
N GLY A 57 -5.17 13.47 9.10
CA GLY A 57 -6.07 13.37 10.25
C GLY A 57 -6.78 14.69 10.52
#